data_AF-A0A948ATM9-F1
#
_entry.id   AF-A0A948ATM9-F1
#
_cell.length_a   1.000
_cell.length_b   1.000
_cell.length_c   1.000
_cell.angle_alpha   90.00
_cell.angle_beta   90.00
_cell.angle_gamma   90.00
#
_symmetry.space_group_name_H-M   'P 1'
#
loop_
_entity.id
_entity.type
_entity.pdbx_description
1 polymer ?
#
loop_
_entity_poly.entity_id
_entity_poly.type
_entity_poly.pdbx_seq_one_letter_code
_entity_poly.pdbx_strand_id
1 'polypeptide(L)' 'MTGYQHLIRRVLANARAVDTTDPRHVEAWMRLERGCLDGLSRSRFASEVEIALECIAAGPTAQSESLAQSFGF' A
#
# COMPACT_ATOMS: atom_id res chain seq x y z
N MET A 1 -1.52 -0.70 13.70
CA MET A 1 -0.75 -0.89 12.45
C MET A 1 -0.36 -2.36 12.33
N THR A 2 -0.59 -2.96 11.16
CA THR A 2 -0.20 -4.36 10.87
C THR A 2 1.31 -4.48 10.60
N GLY A 3 1.84 -5.71 10.58
CA GLY A 3 3.23 -5.97 10.19
C GLY A 3 3.57 -5.47 8.78
N TYR A 4 2.63 -5.58 7.83
CA TYR A 4 2.82 -5.04 6.47
C TYR A 4 2.82 -3.53 6.44
N GLN A 5 1.98 -2.83 7.21
CA GLN A 5 1.99 -1.36 7.28
C GLN A 5 3.34 -0.81 7.76
N HIS A 6 4.04 -1.53 8.65
CA HIS A 6 5.40 -1.15 9.03
C HIS A 6 6.40 -1.31 7.88
N LEU A 7 6.31 -2.40 7.10
CA LEU A 7 7.15 -2.62 5.93
C LEU A 7 6.86 -1.60 4.81
N ILE A 8 5.58 -1.35 4.53
CA ILE A 8 5.12 -0.33 3.58
C ILE A 8 5.66 1.03 3.99
N ARG A 9 5.49 1.43 5.25
CA ARG A 9 6.00 2.72 5.74
C ARG A 9 7.52 2.86 5.55
N ARG A 10 8.28 1.77 5.70
CA ARG A 10 9.72 1.77 5.43
C ARG A 10 10.03 1.94 3.93
N VAL A 11 9.25 1.34 3.05
CA VAL A 11 9.38 1.54 1.60
C VAL A 11 9.02 2.98 1.22
N LEU A 12 7.91 3.51 1.74
CA LEU A 12 7.48 4.90 1.53
C LEU A 12 8.53 5.91 2.01
N ALA A 13 9.18 5.65 3.15
CA ALA A 13 10.27 6.50 3.65
C ALA A 13 11.46 6.56 2.69
N ASN A 14 11.84 5.43 2.08
CA ASN A 14 12.90 5.40 1.06
C ASN A 14 12.48 6.15 -0.21
N ALA A 15 11.21 6.07 -0.57
CA ALA A 15 10.63 6.76 -1.73
C ALA A 15 10.29 8.25 -1.46
N ARG A 16 10.53 8.77 -0.24
CA ARG A 16 10.14 10.12 0.21
C ARG A 16 8.63 10.43 0.10
N ALA A 17 7.79 9.39 0.16
CA ALA A 17 6.32 9.48 0.06
C ALA A 17 5.62 9.25 1.42
N VAL A 18 6.37 9.22 2.53
CA VAL A 18 5.84 8.81 3.84
C VAL A 18 4.78 9.76 4.41
N ASP A 19 4.85 11.04 4.04
CA ASP A 19 3.95 12.09 4.57
C ASP A 19 2.72 12.32 3.68
N THR A 20 2.70 11.75 2.47
CA THR A 20 1.66 12.00 1.47
C THR A 20 0.70 10.82 1.30
N THR A 21 1.05 9.65 1.79
CA THR A 21 0.29 8.43 1.55
C THR A 21 0.12 7.59 2.81
N ASP A 22 -1.13 7.23 3.11
CA ASP A 22 -1.44 6.34 4.22
C ASP A 22 -1.03 4.89 3.89
N PRO A 23 -0.19 4.23 4.70
CA PRO A 23 0.18 2.83 4.50
C PRO A 23 -1.01 1.85 4.43
N ARG A 24 -2.16 2.19 5.02
CA ARG A 24 -3.40 1.39 4.97
C ARG A 24 -3.97 1.35 3.55
N HIS A 25 -3.94 2.48 2.85
CA HIS A 25 -4.39 2.59 1.46
C HIS A 25 -3.50 1.74 0.54
N VAL A 26 -2.19 1.80 0.75
CA VAL A 26 -1.23 0.99 -0.02
C VAL A 26 -1.46 -0.50 0.23
N GLU A 27 -1.59 -0.92 1.49
CA GLU A 27 -1.85 -2.34 1.81
C GLU A 27 -3.14 -2.83 1.15
N ALA A 28 -4.19 -2.01 1.17
CA ALA A 28 -5.48 -2.34 0.57
C ALA A 28 -5.40 -2.53 -0.96
N TRP A 29 -4.69 -1.65 -1.66
CA TRP A 29 -4.43 -1.79 -3.10
C TRP A 29 -3.58 -3.03 -3.43
N MET A 30 -2.54 -3.30 -2.64
CA MET A 30 -1.72 -4.50 -2.85
C MET A 30 -2.52 -5.79 -2.61
N ARG A 31 -3.42 -5.79 -1.62
CA ARG A 31 -4.28 -6.94 -1.30
C ARG A 31 -5.40 -7.17 -2.32
N LEU A 32 -5.89 -6.10 -2.96
CA LEU A 32 -6.90 -6.21 -4.02
C LEU A 32 -6.41 -7.12 -5.16
N GLU A 33 -5.15 -7.01 -5.55
CA GLU A 33 -4.56 -7.81 -6.64
C GLU A 33 -4.05 -9.19 -6.19
N ARG A 34 -3.52 -9.31 -4.97
CA ARG A 34 -2.76 -10.52 -4.56
C ARG A 34 -3.42 -11.38 -3.48
N GLY A 35 -4.49 -10.91 -2.85
CA GLY A 35 -5.16 -11.58 -1.72
C GLY A 35 -4.32 -11.60 -0.43
N CYS A 36 -3.07 -12.05 -0.48
CA CYS A 36 -2.09 -11.98 0.61
C CYS A 36 -0.74 -11.45 0.12
N LEU A 37 0.03 -10.84 1.01
CA LEU A 37 1.37 -10.29 0.74
C LEU A 37 2.50 -11.24 1.19
N ASP A 38 2.15 -12.41 1.70
CA ASP A 38 3.10 -13.46 2.05
C ASP A 38 3.77 -14.05 0.81
N GLY A 39 5.07 -14.34 0.93
CA GLY A 39 5.86 -14.94 -0.15
C GLY A 39 6.42 -13.96 -1.19
N LEU A 40 6.17 -12.66 -1.05
CA LEU A 40 6.85 -11.66 -1.88
C LEU A 40 8.31 -11.49 -1.45
N SER A 41 9.23 -11.56 -2.43
CA SER A 41 10.61 -11.11 -2.20
C SER A 41 10.62 -9.61 -1.89
N ARG A 42 11.69 -9.13 -1.25
CA ARG A 42 11.82 -7.71 -0.90
C ARG A 42 11.73 -6.78 -2.12
N SER A 43 12.34 -7.17 -3.25
CA SER A 43 12.28 -6.37 -4.48
C SER A 43 10.87 -6.36 -5.07
N ARG A 44 10.19 -7.51 -5.10
CA ARG A 44 8.81 -7.57 -5.60
C ARG A 44 7.89 -6.75 -4.71
N PHE A 45 8.00 -6.87 -3.39
CA PHE A 45 7.21 -6.08 -2.45
C PHE A 45 7.37 -4.57 -2.70
N ALA A 46 8.59 -4.09 -2.92
CA ALA A 46 8.84 -2.69 -3.22
C ALA A 46 8.16 -2.24 -4.53
N SER A 47 8.26 -3.05 -5.60
CA SER A 47 7.59 -2.74 -6.87
C SER A 47 6.06 -2.71 -6.75
N GLU A 48 5.46 -3.58 -5.93
CA GLU A 48 4.02 -3.56 -5.70
C GLU A 48 3.58 -2.32 -4.90
N VAL A 49 4.41 -1.82 -3.98
CA VAL A 49 4.17 -0.54 -3.30
C VAL A 49 4.18 0.62 -4.30
N GLU A 50 5.13 0.62 -5.24
CA GLU A 50 5.20 1.64 -6.30
C GLU A 50 3.96 1.62 -7.19
N ILE A 51 3.52 0.44 -7.64
CA ILE A 51 2.29 0.29 -8.42
C ILE A 51 1.07 0.78 -7.63
N ALA A 52 0.96 0.42 -6.35
CA ALA A 52 -0.13 0.88 -5.50
C ALA A 52 -0.13 2.41 -5.35
N LEU A 53 1.04 3.06 -5.29
CA LEU A 53 1.12 4.52 -5.28
C LEU A 53 0.60 5.14 -6.58
N GLU A 54 0.91 4.54 -7.73
CA GLU A 54 0.38 4.99 -9.03
C GLU A 54 -1.15 4.85 -9.07
N CYS A 55 -1.71 3.74 -8.57
CA CYS A 55 -3.16 3.54 -8.45
C CYS A 55 -3.81 4.60 -7.54
N ILE A 56 -3.20 4.91 -6.40
CA ILE A 56 -3.69 5.94 -5.47
C ILE A 56 -3.65 7.32 -6.13
N ALA A 57 -2.60 7.64 -6.88
CA ALA A 57 -2.44 8.93 -7.54
C ALA A 57 -3.41 9.12 -8.72
N ALA A 58 -3.81 8.03 -9.38
CA ALA A 58 -4.73 8.06 -10.52
C ALA A 58 -6.21 8.26 -10.12
N GLY A 59 -6.57 8.01 -8.87
CA GLY A 59 -7.95 8.05 -8.38
C GLY A 59 -8.18 9.07 -7.26
N PRO A 60 -9.46 9.36 -6.92
CA PRO A 60 -9.79 10.18 -5.75
C PRO A 60 -9.38 9.47 -4.45
N THR A 61 -8.86 10.21 -3.47
CA THR A 61 -8.48 9.67 -2.14
C THR A 61 -9.62 8.89 -1.46
N ALA A 62 -10.87 9.30 -1.67
CA ALA A 62 -12.06 8.62 -1.14
C ALA A 62 -12.17 7.15 -1.59
N GLN A 63 -11.67 6.82 -2.79
CA GLN A 63 -11.66 5.45 -3.29
C GLN A 63 -10.68 4.59 -2.50
N SER A 64 -9.47 5.10 -2.27
CA SER A 64 -8.44 4.43 -1.48
C SER A 64 -8.87 4.23 -0.02
N GLU A 65 -9.58 5.21 0.55
CA GLU A 65 -10.17 5.11 1.88
C GLU A 65 -11.27 4.04 1.92
N SER A 66 -12.22 4.06 0.97
CA SER A 66 -13.27 3.04 0.89
C SER A 66 -12.71 1.62 0.70
N LEU A 67 -11.66 1.48 -0.13
CA LEU A 67 -10.97 0.22 -0.32
C LEU A 67 -10.32 -0.26 0.98
N ALA A 68 -9.63 0.62 1.72
CA ALA A 68 -9.02 0.28 2.99
C ALA A 68 -10.05 -0.19 4.03
N GLN A 69 -11.20 0.50 4.11
CA GLN A 69 -12.30 0.11 4.99
C GLN A 69 -12.86 -1.27 4.65
N SER A 70 -12.91 -1.65 3.37
CA SER A 70 -13.39 -2.98 2.95
C SER A 70 -12.52 -4.14 3.46
N PHE A 71 -11.24 -3.86 3.75
CA PHE A 71 -10.31 -4.81 4.37
C PHE A 71 -10.21 -4.67 5.91
N GLY A 72 -11.00 -3.77 6.52
CA GLY A 72 -11.06 -3.57 7.97
C GLY A 72 -9.96 -2.69 8.56
N PHE A 73 -9.39 -1.77 7.77
CA PHE A 73 -8.37 -0.80 8.22
C PHE A 73 -8.93 0.53 8.73
#